data_AF-X1H1B8-F1
#
_entry.id   AF-X1H1B8-F1
#
_cell.length_a   1.000
_cell.length_b   1.000
_cell.length_c   1.000
_cell.angle_alpha   90.00
_cell.angle_beta   90.00
_cell.angle_gamma   90.00
#
_symmetry.space_group_name_H-M   'P 1'
#
loop_
_entity.id
_entity.type
_entity.pdbx_description
1 polymer ?
#
loop_
_entity_poly.entity_id
_entity_poly.type
_entity_poly.pdbx_seq_one_letter_code
_entity_poly.pdbx_strand_id
1 'polypeptide(L)'
;MFRKIPMNGAASALIVCLLFAGSALSEEIISSKAEEQPTVSNVWFEADVRSAFEDLASQAGITILVDDYLEGLITLSLEDVTI
;
A
#
# COMPACT_ATOMS: atom_id res chain seq x y z
N MET A 1 -51.44 5.00 7.82
CA MET A 1 -50.93 5.84 8.93
C MET A 1 -49.57 6.39 8.49
N PHE A 2 -49.56 7.52 7.76
CA PHE A 2 -48.34 8.06 7.13
C PHE A 2 -47.72 9.11 8.04
N ARG A 3 -46.51 8.84 8.56
CA ARG A 3 -45.72 9.81 9.32
C ARG A 3 -44.95 10.71 8.33
N LYS A 4 -45.23 12.00 8.42
CA LYS A 4 -44.60 13.09 7.66
C LYS A 4 -43.10 13.14 7.94
N ILE A 5 -42.29 13.13 6.89
CA ILE A 5 -40.88 13.56 6.94
C ILE A 5 -40.93 15.08 6.63
N PRO A 6 -40.53 15.97 7.55
CA PRO A 6 -40.49 17.39 7.23
C PRO A 6 -39.30 17.67 6.29
N MET A 7 -39.67 18.13 5.10
CA MET A 7 -38.82 18.69 4.06
C MET A 7 -38.15 19.98 4.58
N ASN A 8 -36.96 19.85 5.17
CA ASN A 8 -36.06 20.97 5.44
C ASN A 8 -34.87 20.87 4.48
N GLY A 9 -34.86 21.71 3.43
CA GLY A 9 -33.86 21.72 2.35
C GLY A 9 -32.40 21.93 2.76
N ALA A 10 -32.13 22.25 4.04
CA ALA A 10 -30.78 22.37 4.59
C ALA A 10 -30.08 21.00 4.77
N ALA A 11 -30.82 19.92 5.04
CA ALA A 11 -30.22 18.61 5.31
C ALA A 11 -29.69 17.94 4.03
N SER A 12 -30.30 18.21 2.87
CA SER A 12 -29.89 17.59 1.60
C SER A 12 -28.64 18.23 0.99
N ALA A 13 -28.41 19.53 1.23
CA ALA A 13 -27.18 20.21 0.78
C ALA A 13 -25.94 19.75 1.55
N LEU A 14 -26.10 19.46 2.85
CA LEU A 14 -25.01 18.97 3.70
C LEU A 14 -24.48 17.59 3.27
N ILE A 15 -25.38 16.70 2.84
CA ILE A 15 -25.03 15.36 2.36
C ILE A 15 -24.31 15.42 1.01
N VAL A 16 -24.69 16.36 0.13
CA VAL A 16 -24.02 16.55 -1.18
C VAL A 16 -22.62 17.17 -1.00
N CYS A 17 -22.44 18.10 -0.07
CA CYS A 17 -21.10 18.65 0.25
C CYS A 17 -20.17 17.62 0.89
N LEU A 18 -20.69 16.74 1.76
CA LEU A 18 -19.89 15.67 2.38
C LEU A 18 -19.41 14.62 1.37
N LEU A 19 -20.19 14.36 0.31
CA LEU A 19 -19.80 13.42 -0.74
C LEU A 19 -18.81 14.04 -1.76
N PHE A 20 -18.82 15.36 -1.95
CA PHE A 20 -17.91 16.03 -2.90
C PHE A 20 -16.52 16.33 -2.31
N ALA A 21 -16.40 16.42 -0.98
CA ALA A 21 -15.13 16.67 -0.30
C ALA A 21 -14.21 15.42 -0.20
N GLY A 22 -14.72 14.23 -0.54
CA GLY A 22 -13.98 12.97 -0.40
C GLY A 22 -12.95 12.69 -1.51
N SER A 23 -12.94 13.45 -2.60
CA SER A 23 -12.11 13.15 -3.79
C SER A 23 -10.78 13.89 -3.85
N ALA A 24 -10.39 14.62 -2.80
CA ALA A 24 -9.21 15.49 -2.81
C ALA A 24 -7.94 14.86 -2.18
N LEU A 25 -7.93 13.57 -1.89
CA LEU A 25 -6.74 12.87 -1.40
C LEU A 25 -6.21 11.93 -2.49
N SER A 26 -5.67 12.52 -3.55
CA SER A 26 -4.70 11.85 -4.41
C SER A 26 -3.48 12.77 -4.50
N GLU A 27 -2.77 12.85 -3.38
CA GLU A 27 -1.46 13.49 -3.33
C GLU A 27 -0.46 12.47 -3.88
N GLU A 28 -0.23 12.52 -5.21
CA GLU A 28 0.92 11.85 -5.80
C GLU A 28 2.19 12.62 -5.40
N ILE A 29 2.75 12.25 -4.24
CA ILE A 29 4.07 12.68 -3.82
C ILE A 29 5.09 11.91 -4.67
N ILE A 30 5.41 12.43 -5.85
CA ILE A 30 6.64 12.04 -6.57
C ILE A 30 7.80 12.72 -5.85
N SER A 31 8.22 12.10 -4.75
CA SER A 31 9.42 12.49 -4.01
C SER A 31 10.64 11.93 -4.74
N SER A 32 11.26 12.74 -5.61
CA SER A 32 12.63 12.50 -6.05
C SER A 32 13.57 12.73 -4.87
N LYS A 33 13.76 11.69 -4.05
CA LYS A 33 14.77 11.68 -2.99
C LYS A 33 16.03 11.07 -3.58
N ALA A 34 17.15 11.77 -3.39
CA ALA A 34 18.47 11.37 -3.83
C ALA A 34 18.75 9.89 -3.51
N GLU A 35 19.42 9.22 -4.45
CA GLU A 35 19.76 7.79 -4.52
C GLU A 35 20.56 7.30 -3.28
N GLU A 36 19.92 7.22 -2.11
CA GLU A 36 20.34 6.28 -1.07
C GLU A 36 19.85 4.91 -1.53
N GLN A 37 20.77 4.07 -1.99
CA GLN A 37 20.43 2.69 -2.33
C GLN A 37 19.87 2.00 -1.09
N PRO A 38 18.64 1.47 -1.14
CA PRO A 38 18.04 0.83 0.01
C PRO A 38 18.88 -0.38 0.40
N THR A 39 19.45 -0.35 1.60
CA THR A 39 20.16 -1.48 2.20
C THR A 39 19.15 -2.36 2.90
N VAL A 40 19.15 -3.65 2.58
CA VAL A 40 18.27 -4.64 3.19
C VAL A 40 19.05 -5.52 4.16
N SER A 41 18.47 -5.70 5.34
CA SER A 41 18.97 -6.57 6.40
C SER A 41 17.81 -7.40 6.93
N ASN A 42 17.78 -8.70 6.61
CA ASN A 42 16.71 -9.59 7.02
C ASN A 42 17.13 -11.06 7.02
N VAL A 43 16.42 -11.88 7.80
CA VAL A 43 16.64 -13.33 7.90
C VAL A 43 15.35 -14.08 7.60
N TRP A 44 15.38 -14.91 6.55
CA TRP A 44 14.33 -15.86 6.21
C TRP A 44 14.81 -17.27 6.50
N PHE A 45 13.98 -18.07 7.16
CA PHE A 45 14.26 -19.48 7.45
C PHE A 45 13.06 -20.34 7.05
N GLU A 46 13.26 -21.23 6.07
CA GLU A 46 12.21 -22.05 5.48
C GLU A 46 10.95 -21.26 5.12
N ALA A 47 11.14 -20.04 4.62
CA ALA A 47 10.07 -19.13 4.23
C ALA A 47 9.65 -19.39 2.78
N ASP A 48 8.37 -19.17 2.47
CA ASP A 48 7.91 -19.18 1.08
C ASP A 48 8.61 -18.07 0.28
N VAL A 49 9.06 -18.40 -0.93
CA VAL A 49 9.79 -17.46 -1.77
C VAL A 49 8.97 -16.21 -2.11
N ARG A 50 7.68 -16.36 -2.37
CA ARG A 50 6.82 -15.23 -2.72
C ARG A 50 6.71 -14.26 -1.55
N SER A 51 6.48 -14.79 -0.35
CA SER A 51 6.45 -13.97 0.87
C SER A 51 7.79 -13.26 1.12
N ALA A 52 8.92 -13.94 0.89
CA ALA A 52 10.22 -13.30 1.06
C ALA A 52 10.48 -12.17 0.05
N PHE A 53 10.01 -12.31 -1.19
CA PHE A 53 10.07 -11.23 -2.18
C PHE A 53 9.13 -10.07 -1.85
N GLU A 54 7.94 -10.34 -1.31
CA GLU A 54 7.02 -9.30 -0.83
C GLU A 54 7.64 -8.50 0.32
N ASP A 55 8.28 -9.18 1.28
CA ASP A 55 9.03 -8.55 2.37
C ASP A 55 10.18 -7.69 1.83
N LEU A 56 10.92 -8.23 0.86
CA LEU A 56 12.05 -7.55 0.21
C LEU A 56 11.59 -6.29 -0.53
N ALA A 57 10.51 -6.40 -1.31
CA ALA A 57 9.89 -5.30 -2.02
C ALA A 57 9.43 -4.20 -1.06
N SER A 58 8.80 -4.59 0.06
CA SER A 58 8.36 -3.65 1.09
C SER A 58 9.52 -2.93 1.78
N GLN A 59 10.63 -3.63 2.05
CA GLN A 59 11.79 -3.04 2.73
C GLN A 59 12.58 -2.10 1.81
N ALA A 60 12.80 -2.52 0.57
CA ALA A 60 13.56 -1.74 -0.40
C ALA A 60 12.72 -0.64 -1.07
N GLY A 61 11.40 -0.63 -0.89
CA GLY A 61 10.51 0.34 -1.53
C GLY A 61 10.45 0.17 -3.05
N ILE A 62 10.74 -1.03 -3.55
CA ILE A 62 10.71 -1.39 -4.98
C ILE A 62 9.54 -2.32 -5.26
N THR A 63 9.06 -2.33 -6.51
CA THR A 63 8.07 -3.31 -6.97
C THR A 63 8.78 -4.50 -7.61
N ILE A 64 8.59 -5.70 -7.05
CA ILE A 64 9.13 -6.96 -7.60
C ILE A 64 8.00 -7.70 -8.31
N LEU A 65 8.21 -8.05 -9.59
CA LEU A 65 7.28 -8.88 -10.35
C LEU A 65 7.74 -10.35 -10.28
N VAL A 66 6.88 -11.20 -9.74
CA VAL A 66 7.13 -12.63 -9.54
C VAL A 66 6.21 -13.41 -10.46
N ASP A 67 6.76 -14.42 -11.15
CA ASP A 67 5.98 -15.32 -12.01
C ASP A 67 4.96 -16.14 -11.20
N ASP A 68 3.87 -16.56 -11.83
CA ASP A 68 2.80 -17.30 -11.17
C ASP A 68 3.23 -18.71 -10.73
N TYR A 69 4.19 -19.32 -11.44
CA TYR A 69 4.68 -20.68 -11.14
C TYR A 69 5.85 -20.71 -10.17
N LEU A 70 6.21 -19.56 -9.60
CA LEU A 70 7.32 -19.48 -8.68
C LEU A 70 6.88 -20.00 -7.31
N GLU A 71 7.32 -21.22 -7.01
CA GLU A 71 7.01 -21.96 -5.78
C GLU A 71 8.31 -22.49 -5.15
N GLY A 72 8.40 -22.48 -3.83
CA GLY A 72 9.53 -23.04 -3.11
C GLY A 72 9.78 -22.37 -1.77
N LEU A 73 10.71 -22.95 -1.01
CA LEU A 73 11.15 -22.42 0.27
C LEU A 73 12.57 -21.86 0.14
N ILE A 74 12.84 -20.74 0.80
CA ILE A 74 14.19 -20.19 0.93
C ILE A 74 14.60 -20.03 2.39
N THR A 75 15.90 -20.17 2.58
CA THR A 75 16.60 -19.81 3.81
C THR A 75 17.75 -18.90 3.43
N LEU A 76 17.70 -17.64 3.85
CA LEU A 76 18.64 -16.59 3.47
C LEU A 76 18.82 -15.62 4.64
N SER A 77 20.06 -15.18 4.88
CA SER A 77 20.37 -14.10 5.82
C SER A 77 21.12 -13.01 5.06
N LEU A 78 20.57 -11.80 5.06
CA LEU A 78 21.18 -10.60 4.47
C LEU A 78 21.48 -9.60 5.58
N GLU A 79 22.63 -8.94 5.48
CA GLU A 79 23.06 -7.88 6.39
C GLU A 79 23.64 -6.73 5.57
N ASP A 80 22.99 -5.57 5.63
CA ASP A 80 23.38 -4.33 4.96
C ASP A 80 23.71 -4.49 3.46
N VAL A 81 22.88 -5.26 2.74
CA VAL A 81 23.08 -5.55 1.31
C VAL A 81 22.28 -4.60 0.43
N THR A 82 22.93 -4.03 -0.58
CA THR A 82 22.29 -3.22 -1.63
C THR A 82 21.64 -4.09 -2.70
N ILE A 83 20.49 -3.66 -3.22
CA ILE A 83 19.72 -4.35 -4.27
C ILE A 83 19.87 -3.66 -5.61
#